data_AF-A0A7X7SRR1-F1
#
_entry.id   AF-A0A7X7SRR1-F1
#
_cell.length_a   1.000
_cell.length_b   1.000
_cell.length_c   1.000
_cell.angle_alpha   90.00
_cell.angle_beta   90.00
_cell.angle_gamma   90.00
#
_symmetry.space_group_name_H-M   'P 1'
#
loop_
_entity.id
_entity.type
_entity.pdbx_description
1 polymer ?
#
loop_
_entity_poly.entity_id
_entity_poly.type
_entity_poly.pdbx_seq_one_letter_code
_entity_poly.pdbx_strand_id
1 'polypeptide(L)'
;MSTMIKGLAAMLLCLGAVSIAVAEPPRLAGIWQGALDVGAMKLRLVFDIKEEGGKLVGTLDSPDQQAFGMPIDTIDVQGSTVTIELHR
;
A
#
# COMPACT_ATOMS: atom_id res chain seq x y z
N MET A 1 51.43 -41.05 -6.99
CA MET A 1 50.65 -40.75 -5.77
C MET A 1 50.74 -39.24 -5.52
N SER A 2 50.10 -38.37 -6.29
CA SER A 2 48.67 -38.00 -6.31
C SER A 2 48.14 -37.54 -4.95
N THR A 3 48.48 -36.33 -4.47
CA THR A 3 47.69 -35.69 -3.39
C THR A 3 47.80 -34.17 -3.14
N MET A 4 48.39 -33.32 -3.99
CA MET A 4 48.49 -31.87 -3.69
C MET A 4 47.71 -30.91 -4.61
N ILE A 5 46.74 -31.39 -5.40
CA ILE A 5 45.87 -30.53 -6.24
C ILE A 5 44.41 -30.49 -5.74
N LYS A 6 44.02 -31.33 -4.76
CA LYS A 6 42.62 -31.42 -4.30
C LYS A 6 42.21 -30.38 -3.24
N GLY A 7 43.12 -29.51 -2.80
CA GLY A 7 42.85 -28.57 -1.70
C GLY A 7 42.19 -27.25 -2.10
N LEU A 8 42.14 -26.90 -3.39
CA LEU A 8 41.70 -25.57 -3.84
C LEU A 8 40.26 -25.53 -4.37
N ALA A 9 39.59 -26.68 -4.47
CA ALA A 9 38.26 -26.79 -5.10
C ALA A 9 37.07 -26.67 -4.12
N ALA A 10 37.32 -26.48 -2.82
CA ALA A 10 36.26 -26.51 -1.79
C ALA A 10 35.95 -25.13 -1.17
N MET A 11 36.33 -24.04 -1.83
CA MET A 11 35.96 -22.68 -1.41
C MET A 11 35.36 -21.90 -2.59
N LEU A 12 34.44 -22.54 -3.32
CA LEU A 12 33.74 -21.90 -4.44
C LEU A 12 32.29 -22.37 -4.55
N LEU A 13 31.59 -22.55 -3.41
CA LEU A 13 30.22 -23.06 -3.44
C LEU A 13 29.34 -22.53 -2.31
N CYS A 14 29.46 -21.26 -1.93
CA CYS A 14 28.50 -20.60 -1.02
C CYS A 14 28.16 -19.16 -1.44
N LEU A 15 28.21 -18.82 -2.74
CA LEU A 15 27.47 -17.65 -3.24
C LEU A 15 26.01 -18.06 -3.45
N GLY A 16 25.34 -18.42 -2.35
CA GLY A 16 23.90 -18.58 -2.35
C GLY A 16 23.27 -17.23 -2.66
N ALA A 17 22.36 -17.21 -3.62
CA ALA A 17 21.64 -16.02 -4.05
C ALA A 17 21.05 -15.28 -2.83
N VAL A 18 21.64 -14.13 -2.50
CA VAL A 18 20.99 -13.15 -1.62
C VAL A 18 19.84 -12.59 -2.43
N SER A 19 18.62 -13.08 -2.18
CA SER A 19 17.42 -12.49 -2.75
C SER A 19 17.24 -11.12 -2.12
N ILE A 20 17.55 -10.07 -2.90
CA ILE A 20 17.25 -8.70 -2.50
C ILE A 20 15.74 -8.57 -2.68
N ALA A 21 14.99 -8.60 -1.58
CA ALA A 21 13.57 -8.28 -1.62
C ALA A 21 13.44 -6.81 -2.04
N VAL A 22 13.03 -6.59 -3.29
CA VAL A 22 12.61 -5.26 -3.74
C VAL A 22 11.31 -4.97 -3.01
N ALA A 23 11.37 -4.05 -2.04
CA ALA A 23 10.17 -3.57 -1.38
C ALA A 23 9.28 -2.89 -2.45
N GLU A 24 8.08 -3.43 -2.65
CA GLU A 24 7.11 -2.77 -3.49
C GLU A 24 6.72 -1.43 -2.84
N PRO A 25 6.61 -0.33 -3.61
CA PRO A 25 6.16 0.93 -3.05
C PRO A 25 4.83 0.73 -2.33
N PRO A 26 4.62 1.39 -1.17
CA PRO A 26 3.36 1.30 -0.44
C PRO A 26 2.20 1.60 -1.39
N ARG A 27 1.27 0.67 -1.55
CA ARG A 27 0.08 0.88 -2.37
C ARG A 27 -1.02 1.48 -1.50
N LEU A 28 -1.61 2.59 -1.96
CA LEU A 28 -2.76 3.19 -1.29
C LEU A 28 -4.05 2.40 -1.51
N ALA A 29 -4.15 1.66 -2.63
CA ALA A 29 -5.34 0.87 -2.95
C ALA A 29 -5.67 -0.12 -1.82
N GLY A 30 -6.94 -0.16 -1.44
CA GLY A 30 -7.44 -0.95 -0.32
C GLY A 30 -8.64 -0.29 0.36
N ILE A 31 -9.15 -0.96 1.39
CA ILE A 31 -10.22 -0.44 2.24
C ILE A 31 -9.60 0.20 3.48
N TRP A 32 -9.87 1.49 3.67
CA TRP A 32 -9.40 2.27 4.81
C TRP A 32 -10.57 2.66 5.68
N GLN A 33 -10.52 2.30 6.96
CA GLN A 33 -11.55 2.66 7.93
C GLN A 33 -10.96 3.55 9.02
N GLY A 34 -11.66 4.64 9.33
CA GLY A 34 -11.26 5.58 10.37
C GLY A 34 -12.45 6.25 11.04
N ALA A 35 -12.18 6.98 12.11
CA ALA A 35 -13.15 7.84 12.77
C ALA A 35 -12.74 9.30 12.56
N LEU A 36 -13.62 10.09 11.94
CA LEU A 36 -13.49 11.54 11.87
C LEU A 36 -14.16 12.15 13.10
N ASP A 37 -13.37 12.79 13.94
CA ASP A 37 -13.87 13.55 15.09
C ASP A 37 -14.32 14.94 14.63
N VAL A 38 -15.62 15.21 14.70
CA VAL A 38 -16.22 16.53 14.39
C VAL A 38 -16.74 17.21 15.66
N GLY A 39 -16.17 16.86 16.82
CA GLY A 39 -16.50 17.42 18.13
C GLY A 39 -17.70 16.73 18.76
N ALA A 40 -18.92 17.07 18.34
CA ALA A 40 -20.15 16.55 18.94
C ALA A 40 -20.37 15.05 18.64
N MET A 41 -19.71 14.52 17.61
CA MET A 41 -19.81 13.13 17.19
C MET A 41 -18.50 12.66 16.57
N LYS A 42 -18.31 11.34 16.57
CA LYS A 42 -17.28 10.65 15.78
C LYS A 42 -17.97 9.90 14.65
N LEU A 43 -17.58 10.23 13.43
CA LEU A 43 -18.14 9.65 12.20
C LEU A 43 -17.24 8.54 11.72
N ARG A 44 -17.78 7.33 11.56
CA ARG A 44 -17.07 6.25 10.88
C ARG A 44 -17.02 6.55 9.39
N LEU A 45 -15.82 6.62 8.85
CA LEU A 45 -15.57 6.77 7.43
C LEU A 45 -14.92 5.50 6.90
N VAL A 46 -15.42 5.00 5.77
CA VAL A 46 -14.83 3.88 5.04
C VAL A 46 -14.51 4.35 3.62
N PHE A 47 -13.24 4.36 3.26
CA PHE A 47 -12.76 4.64 1.91
C PHE A 47 -12.45 3.30 1.22
N ASP A 48 -13.10 3.03 0.08
CA ASP A 48 -12.71 1.94 -0.82
C ASP A 48 -11.92 2.57 -1.98
N ILE A 49 -10.59 2.43 -1.95
CA ILE A 49 -9.67 3.01 -2.93
C ILE A 49 -9.16 1.91 -3.85
N LYS A 50 -9.23 2.14 -5.15
CA LYS A 50 -8.79 1.22 -6.22
C LYS A 50 -7.84 1.95 -7.16
N GLU A 51 -7.04 1.16 -7.86
CA GLU A 51 -6.22 1.66 -8.96
C GLU A 51 -6.81 1.20 -10.29
N GLU A 52 -7.15 2.15 -11.16
CA GLU A 52 -7.72 1.91 -12.48
C GLU A 52 -6.93 2.72 -13.52
N GLY A 53 -6.29 2.02 -14.46
CA GLY A 53 -5.52 2.68 -15.54
C GLY A 53 -4.39 3.58 -15.04
N GLY A 54 -3.75 3.24 -13.91
CA GLY A 54 -2.69 4.03 -13.28
C GLY A 54 -3.18 5.27 -12.54
N LYS A 55 -4.49 5.38 -12.27
CA LYS A 55 -5.09 6.43 -11.45
C LYS A 55 -5.77 5.83 -10.24
N LEU A 56 -5.80 6.57 -9.15
CA LEU A 56 -6.56 6.21 -7.96
C LEU A 56 -8.00 6.69 -8.12
N VAL A 57 -8.94 5.79 -7.86
CA VAL A 57 -10.39 6.04 -7.83
C VAL A 57 -10.95 5.45 -6.56
N GLY A 58 -12.14 5.86 -6.14
CA GLY A 58 -12.74 5.26 -4.96
C GLY A 58 -14.08 5.82 -4.56
N THR A 59 -14.62 5.26 -3.48
CA THR A 59 -15.85 5.69 -2.85
C THR A 59 -15.68 5.90 -1.36
N LEU A 60 -16.54 6.74 -0.79
CA LEU A 60 -16.66 7.00 0.64
C LEU A 60 -18.02 6.54 1.15
N ASP A 61 -18.00 5.80 2.26
CA ASP A 61 -19.16 5.52 3.09
C ASP A 61 -19.04 6.22 4.45
N SER A 62 -20.16 6.72 4.96
CA SER A 62 -20.34 7.15 6.33
C SER A 62 -21.62 6.51 6.89
N PRO A 63 -21.51 5.31 7.51
CA PRO A 63 -22.68 4.58 8.02
C PRO A 63 -23.47 5.35 9.07
N ASP A 64 -22.80 6.16 9.89
CA ASP A 64 -23.41 6.98 10.94
C ASP A 64 -24.27 8.11 10.36
N GLN A 65 -24.04 8.47 9.10
CA GLN A 65 -24.79 9.50 8.37
C GLN A 65 -25.69 8.89 7.28
N GLN A 66 -25.77 7.57 7.20
CA GLN A 66 -26.49 6.84 6.15
C GLN A 66 -26.07 7.22 4.71
N ALA A 67 -24.80 7.62 4.52
CA ALA A 67 -24.23 7.94 3.22
C ALA A 67 -23.36 6.77 2.75
N PHE A 68 -23.59 6.25 1.54
CA PHE A 68 -22.89 5.08 1.02
C PHE A 68 -22.61 5.26 -0.48
N GLY A 69 -21.46 4.74 -0.92
CA GLY A 69 -21.02 4.74 -2.31
C GLY A 69 -20.77 6.14 -2.87
N MET A 70 -20.49 7.15 -2.02
CA MET A 70 -20.24 8.51 -2.50
C MET A 70 -18.95 8.49 -3.33
N PRO A 71 -18.97 8.90 -4.61
CA PRO A 71 -17.75 8.93 -5.41
C PRO A 71 -16.76 9.93 -4.84
N ILE A 72 -15.48 9.57 -4.85
CA ILE A 72 -14.38 10.49 -4.55
C ILE A 72 -13.97 11.18 -5.85
N ASP A 73 -13.91 12.51 -5.85
CA ASP A 73 -13.57 13.30 -7.03
C ASP A 73 -12.08 13.35 -7.28
N THR A 74 -11.27 13.43 -6.22
CA THR A 74 -9.82 13.51 -6.33
C THR A 74 -9.14 12.74 -5.21
N ILE A 75 -8.13 11.97 -5.58
CA ILE A 75 -7.19 11.30 -4.68
C ILE A 75 -5.79 11.67 -5.14
N ASP A 76 -5.10 12.50 -4.35
CA ASP A 76 -3.72 12.92 -4.61
C ASP A 76 -2.79 12.39 -3.52
N VAL A 77 -1.59 11.96 -3.92
CA VAL A 77 -0.60 11.35 -3.02
C VAL A 77 0.72 12.09 -3.14
N GLN A 78 1.13 12.74 -2.04
CA GLN A 78 2.39 13.48 -1.93
C GLN A 78 3.20 12.94 -0.76
N GLY A 79 4.15 12.04 -1.07
CA GLY A 79 4.94 11.34 -0.05
C GLY A 79 4.05 10.47 0.84
N SER A 80 3.93 10.83 2.11
CA SER A 80 3.05 10.16 3.09
C SER A 80 1.71 10.86 3.29
N THR A 81 1.43 11.92 2.52
CA THR A 81 0.18 12.68 2.61
C THR A 81 -0.76 12.22 1.51
N VAL A 82 -2.02 11.96 1.88
CA VAL A 82 -3.10 11.64 0.96
C VAL A 82 -4.15 12.74 1.09
N THR A 83 -4.48 13.39 -0.01
CA THR A 83 -5.57 14.37 -0.10
C THR A 83 -6.76 13.73 -0.81
N ILE A 84 -7.92 13.77 -0.17
CA ILE A 84 -9.18 13.27 -0.72
C ILE A 84 -10.17 14.43 -0.80
N GLU A 85 -10.72 14.69 -1.98
CA GLU A 85 -11.72 15.74 -2.19
C GLU A 85 -13.06 15.14 -2.63
N LEU A 86 -14.14 15.71 -2.10
CA LEU A 86 -15.51 15.42 -2.50
C LEU A 86 -16.19 16.73 -2.89
N HIS A 87 -16.75 16.78 -4.09
CA HIS A 87 -17.59 17.82 -4.63
C HIS A 87 -19.05 17.38 -4.54
N ARG A 88 -19.92 18.30 -4.13
CA ARG A 88 -21.36 18.06 -3.97
C ARG A 88 -22.11 18.08 -5.29
#